data_AF-A0A524L3I7-F1
#
_entry.id   AF-A0A524L3I7-F1
#
_cell.length_a   1.000
_cell.length_b   1.000
_cell.length_c   1.000
_cell.angle_alpha   90.00
_cell.angle_beta   90.00
_cell.angle_gamma   90.00
#
_symmetry.space_group_name_H-M   'P 1'
#
loop_
_entity.id
_entity.type
_entity.pdbx_description
1 polymer ?
#
loop_
_entity_poly.entity_id
_entity_poly.type
_entity_poly.pdbx_seq_one_letter_code
_entity_poly.pdbx_strand_id
1 'polypeptide(L)'
;MNFADLALRNRTTTLVFTALLLFGGAIAFQGLARLEDPEFTIKEALIVTPYPGATAREVEEEVSDRIEQAVQQLGQLKEVESKSDRGLSTVTVRIKDRYDRAALPQVWDEVRRKVGDVQRQLPPGAGPSLVMDDYGDVWGVFIAIYGPEYSQAELRETAKLLRRELLLVPDVAKIDFWGSRQEVVYVEPNRDRMSQLGISPEQIEQTLREKNLVADAGRIQVGSEFVAV
;
A
#
# COMPACT_ATOMS: atom_id res chain seq x y z
N MET A 1 23.61 15.82 -53.08
CA MET A 1 22.24 16.24 -53.44
C MET A 1 21.99 17.60 -52.78
N ASN A 2 21.60 18.62 -53.53
CA ASN A 2 21.36 19.95 -52.99
C ASN A 2 19.87 20.11 -52.63
N PHE A 3 19.54 19.91 -51.35
CA PHE A 3 18.16 19.99 -50.85
C PHE A 3 17.56 21.40 -50.99
N ALA A 4 18.39 22.45 -50.98
CA ALA A 4 17.93 23.82 -51.17
C ALA A 4 17.48 24.06 -52.63
N ASP A 5 18.26 23.59 -53.61
CA ASP A 5 17.88 23.71 -55.03
C ASP A 5 16.59 22.91 -55.35
N LEU A 6 16.44 21.73 -54.75
CA LEU A 6 15.22 20.91 -54.88
C LEU A 6 13.98 21.61 -54.26
N ALA A 7 14.13 22.21 -53.09
CA ALA A 7 13.06 22.91 -52.39
C ALA A 7 12.62 24.19 -53.12
N LEU A 8 13.57 24.89 -53.76
CA LEU A 8 13.32 26.11 -54.55
C LEU A 8 12.66 25.80 -55.90
N ARG A 9 13.08 24.73 -56.59
CA ARG A 9 12.46 24.30 -57.85
C ARG A 9 11.03 23.80 -57.65
N ASN A 10 10.76 23.08 -56.55
CA ASN A 10 9.44 22.52 -56.25
C ASN A 10 8.67 23.35 -55.19
N ARG A 11 8.62 24.68 -55.37
CA ARG A 11 8.08 25.63 -54.38
C ARG A 11 6.69 25.26 -53.85
N THR A 12 5.76 24.88 -54.72
CA THR A 12 4.38 24.54 -54.32
C THR A 12 4.37 23.30 -53.41
N THR A 13 5.11 22.24 -53.79
CA THR A 13 5.21 21.00 -53.00
C THR A 13 5.84 21.28 -51.63
N THR A 14 6.92 22.06 -51.60
CA THR A 14 7.58 22.46 -50.35
C THR A 14 6.63 23.23 -49.43
N LEU A 15 5.86 24.19 -49.97
CA LEU A 15 4.89 24.97 -49.18
C LEU A 15 3.75 24.11 -48.62
N VAL A 16 3.21 23.20 -49.41
CA VAL A 16 2.16 22.26 -48.95
C VAL A 16 2.71 21.37 -47.84
N PHE A 17 3.92 20.84 -48.00
CA PHE A 17 4.54 19.98 -46.99
C PHE A 17 4.83 20.74 -45.69
N THR A 18 5.32 21.97 -45.77
CA THR A 18 5.52 22.85 -44.61
C THR A 18 4.21 23.17 -43.90
N ALA A 19 3.15 23.49 -44.65
CA ALA A 19 1.83 23.71 -44.07
C ALA A 19 1.32 22.45 -43.36
N LEU A 20 1.46 21.28 -43.98
CA LEU A 20 1.05 20.00 -43.40
C LEU A 20 1.81 19.68 -42.11
N LEU A 21 3.12 19.93 -42.07
CA LEU A 21 3.91 19.78 -40.85
C LEU A 21 3.53 20.79 -39.76
N LEU A 22 3.22 22.04 -40.12
CA LEU A 22 2.76 23.05 -39.17
C LEU A 22 1.40 22.68 -38.56
N PHE A 23 0.42 22.32 -39.39
CA PHE A 23 -0.90 21.91 -38.91
C PHE A 23 -0.84 20.59 -38.14
N GLY A 24 -0.13 19.59 -38.66
CA GLY A 24 0.08 18.32 -37.97
C GLY A 24 0.81 18.49 -36.63
N GLY A 25 1.84 19.35 -36.60
CA GLY A 25 2.56 19.71 -35.39
C GLY A 25 1.68 20.43 -34.37
N ALA A 26 0.82 21.36 -34.81
CA ALA A 26 -0.11 22.06 -33.92
C ALA A 26 -1.15 21.11 -33.30
N ILE A 27 -1.69 20.18 -34.08
CA ILE A 27 -2.61 19.15 -33.58
C ILE A 27 -1.90 18.23 -32.57
N ALA A 28 -0.69 17.76 -32.91
CA ALA A 28 0.11 16.92 -32.02
C ALA A 28 0.48 17.64 -30.72
N PHE A 29 0.79 18.94 -30.78
CA PHE A 29 1.12 19.75 -29.61
C PHE A 29 -0.06 19.91 -28.64
N GLN A 30 -1.29 19.99 -29.15
CA GLN A 30 -2.48 20.03 -28.30
C GLN A 30 -2.78 18.69 -27.62
N GLY A 31 -2.45 17.57 -28.27
CA GLY A 31 -2.63 16.23 -27.71
C GLY A 31 -1.48 15.74 -26.82
N LEU A 32 -0.42 16.53 -26.66
CA LEU A 32 0.75 16.11 -25.89
C LEU A 32 0.42 16.15 -24.38
N ALA A 33 0.43 14.97 -23.75
CA ALA A 33 0.32 14.86 -22.30
C ALA A 33 1.46 15.65 -21.63
N ARG A 34 1.09 16.45 -20.62
CA ARG A 34 2.04 17.25 -19.83
C ARG A 34 2.10 16.67 -18.44
N LEU A 35 3.31 16.39 -17.98
CA LEU A 35 3.59 16.01 -16.60
C LEU A 35 4.51 17.08 -16.03
N GLU A 36 4.21 17.59 -14.84
CA GLU A 36 5.08 18.54 -14.13
C GLU A 36 6.41 17.87 -13.77
N ASP A 37 6.32 16.64 -13.25
CA ASP A 37 7.44 15.75 -13.01
C ASP A 37 7.33 14.49 -13.87
N PRO A 38 8.40 14.05 -14.54
CA PRO A 38 8.39 12.79 -15.26
C PRO A 38 8.17 11.64 -14.28
N GLU A 39 7.29 10.71 -14.63
CA GLU A 39 6.96 9.58 -13.77
C GLU A 39 8.17 8.63 -13.65
N PHE A 40 8.84 8.67 -12.50
CA PHE A 40 9.96 7.78 -12.19
C PHE A 40 9.41 6.48 -11.62
N THR A 41 9.72 5.35 -12.27
CA THR A 41 9.30 4.04 -11.78
C THR A 41 10.26 3.58 -10.69
N ILE A 42 9.76 3.53 -9.46
CA ILE A 42 10.52 3.06 -8.30
C ILE A 42 10.64 1.53 -8.37
N LYS A 43 11.89 1.06 -8.31
CA LYS A 43 12.24 -0.37 -8.41
C LYS A 43 12.60 -0.96 -7.06
N GLU A 44 12.03 -0.37 -6.02
CA GLU A 44 12.28 -0.68 -4.63
C GLU A 44 10.95 -0.98 -3.94
N ALA A 45 10.96 -1.96 -3.04
CA ALA A 45 9.82 -2.26 -2.18
C ALA A 45 10.32 -2.47 -0.74
N LEU A 46 9.51 -2.09 0.23
CA LEU A 46 9.80 -2.29 1.65
C LEU A 46 8.98 -3.47 2.18
N ILE A 47 9.61 -4.36 2.92
CA ILE A 47 8.95 -5.43 3.65
C ILE A 47 9.04 -5.10 5.12
N VAL A 48 7.90 -4.73 5.71
CA VAL A 48 7.81 -4.32 7.11
C VAL A 48 7.18 -5.44 7.93
N THR A 49 7.90 -5.91 8.94
CA THR A 49 7.44 -6.99 9.82
C THR A 49 7.57 -6.57 11.28
N PRO A 50 6.45 -6.37 11.99
CA PRO A 50 6.50 -6.04 13.42
C PRO A 50 6.85 -7.28 14.23
N TYR A 51 7.68 -7.13 15.25
CA TYR A 51 8.02 -8.20 16.20
C TYR A 51 8.09 -7.65 17.64
N PRO A 52 6.95 -7.18 18.18
CA PRO A 52 6.92 -6.42 19.42
C PRO A 52 7.51 -7.23 20.59
N GLY A 53 8.34 -6.58 21.40
CA GLY A 53 9.00 -7.17 22.56
C GLY A 53 10.39 -7.74 22.29
N ALA A 54 10.78 -7.94 21.03
CA ALA A 54 12.11 -8.41 20.65
C ALA A 54 13.17 -7.28 20.65
N THR A 55 14.40 -7.62 21.00
CA THR A 55 15.58 -6.77 20.83
C THR A 55 15.95 -6.64 19.35
N ALA A 56 16.72 -5.61 18.98
CA ALA A 56 17.16 -5.43 17.59
C ALA A 56 17.92 -6.65 17.04
N ARG A 57 18.69 -7.33 17.91
CA ARG A 57 19.44 -8.55 17.55
C ARG A 57 18.52 -9.75 17.29
N GLU A 58 17.51 -9.95 18.14
CA GLU A 58 16.51 -11.02 17.92
C GLU A 58 15.69 -10.75 16.66
N VAL A 59 15.35 -9.48 16.38
CA VAL A 59 14.68 -9.10 15.13
C VAL A 59 15.54 -9.45 13.91
N GLU A 60 16.84 -9.17 13.98
CA GLU A 60 17.79 -9.49 12.91
C GLU A 60 17.87 -11.01 12.69
N GLU A 61 18.18 -11.77 13.73
CA GLU A 61 18.46 -13.21 13.66
C GLU A 61 17.20 -14.04 13.36
N GLU A 62 16.03 -13.64 13.87
CA GLU A 62 14.81 -14.45 13.78
C GLU A 62 13.86 -14.01 12.66
N VAL A 63 13.90 -12.74 12.25
CA VAL A 63 12.96 -12.17 11.27
C VAL A 63 13.65 -11.66 10.02
N SER A 64 14.54 -10.67 10.15
CA SER A 64 15.16 -10.01 8.99
C SER A 64 15.95 -11.01 8.14
N ASP A 65 16.79 -11.85 8.74
CA ASP A 65 17.60 -12.87 8.03
C ASP A 65 16.72 -13.85 7.25
N ARG A 66 15.59 -14.29 7.84
CA ARG A 66 14.64 -15.19 7.18
C ARG A 66 13.99 -14.55 5.95
N ILE A 67 13.58 -13.29 6.07
CA ILE A 67 12.95 -12.55 4.98
C ILE A 67 13.98 -12.26 3.87
N GLU A 68 15.19 -11.85 4.23
CA GLU A 68 16.28 -11.61 3.29
C GLU A 68 16.60 -12.87 2.48
N GLN A 69 16.77 -14.01 3.13
CA GLN A 69 17.03 -15.30 2.46
C GLN A 69 15.89 -15.68 1.50
N ALA A 70 14.64 -15.37 1.85
CA ALA A 70 13.49 -15.61 0.99
C ALA A 70 13.55 -14.78 -0.30
N VAL A 71 13.86 -13.49 -0.15
CA VAL A 71 13.95 -12.50 -1.23
C VAL A 71 15.18 -12.74 -2.10
N GLN A 72 16.30 -13.19 -1.53
CA GLN A 72 17.52 -13.55 -2.25
C GLN A 72 17.33 -14.65 -3.30
N GLN A 73 16.28 -15.46 -3.16
CA GLN A 73 15.93 -16.49 -4.15
C GLN A 73 15.29 -15.92 -5.42
N LEU A 74 14.96 -14.62 -5.47
CA LEU A 74 14.37 -13.97 -6.63
C LEU A 74 15.44 -13.71 -7.69
N GLY A 75 15.26 -14.24 -8.91
CA GLY A 75 16.17 -13.99 -10.03
C GLY A 75 16.21 -12.53 -10.49
N GLN A 76 15.20 -11.76 -10.11
CA GLN A 76 14.99 -10.34 -10.40
C GLN A 76 15.75 -9.42 -9.43
N LEU A 77 16.17 -9.93 -8.26
CA LEU A 77 16.80 -9.15 -7.20
C LEU A 77 18.13 -8.56 -7.66
N LYS A 78 18.32 -7.25 -7.43
CA LYS A 78 19.60 -6.55 -7.57
C LYS A 78 20.34 -6.51 -6.25
N GLU A 79 19.65 -6.08 -5.20
CA GLU A 79 20.19 -5.85 -3.87
C GLU A 79 19.08 -5.99 -2.83
N VAL A 80 19.43 -6.48 -1.65
CA VAL A 80 18.57 -6.49 -0.47
C VAL A 80 19.34 -5.85 0.68
N GLU A 81 18.67 -4.97 1.42
CA GLU A 81 19.23 -4.27 2.58
C GLU A 81 18.21 -4.38 3.71
N SER A 82 18.62 -4.75 4.92
CA SER A 82 17.73 -4.80 6.07
C SER A 82 18.14 -3.83 7.16
N LYS A 83 17.13 -3.36 7.87
CA LYS A 83 17.27 -2.56 9.08
C LYS A 83 16.41 -3.17 10.18
N SER A 84 17.08 -3.61 11.23
CA SER A 84 16.45 -4.24 12.39
C SER A 84 16.44 -3.26 13.55
N ASP A 85 15.28 -2.64 13.78
CA ASP A 85 15.04 -1.79 14.95
C ASP A 85 14.35 -2.61 16.06
N ARG A 86 14.32 -2.10 17.29
CA ARG A 86 13.69 -2.82 18.41
C ARG A 86 12.22 -3.07 18.13
N GLY A 87 11.86 -4.34 17.97
CA GLY A 87 10.51 -4.81 17.67
C GLY A 87 10.00 -4.52 16.27
N LEU A 88 10.87 -4.16 15.32
CA LEU A 88 10.48 -3.87 13.93
C LEU A 88 11.60 -4.25 12.95
N SER A 89 11.28 -5.14 12.00
CA SER A 89 12.14 -5.45 10.85
C SER A 89 11.68 -4.66 9.63
N THR A 90 12.61 -3.98 8.95
CA THR A 90 12.39 -3.33 7.66
C THR A 90 13.39 -3.89 6.65
N VAL A 91 12.92 -4.59 5.63
CA VAL A 91 13.76 -5.14 4.56
C VAL A 91 13.47 -4.40 3.25
N THR A 92 14.46 -3.72 2.71
CA THR A 92 14.41 -3.00 1.44
C THR A 92 14.87 -3.91 0.30
N VAL A 93 14.02 -4.09 -0.70
CA VAL A 93 14.25 -4.97 -1.85
C VAL A 93 14.43 -4.11 -3.10
N ARG A 94 15.60 -4.14 -3.72
CA ARG A 94 15.88 -3.44 -4.99
C ARG A 94 15.91 -4.42 -6.17
N ILE A 95 15.18 -4.12 -7.24
CA ILE A 95 15.07 -4.96 -8.44
C ILE A 95 16.03 -4.49 -9.54
N LYS A 96 16.48 -5.42 -10.40
CA LYS A 96 17.41 -5.14 -11.50
C LYS A 96 16.86 -4.10 -12.48
N ASP A 97 17.74 -3.27 -13.03
CA ASP A 97 17.35 -2.13 -13.87
C ASP A 97 16.67 -2.51 -15.19
N ARG A 98 16.82 -3.77 -15.66
CA ARG A 98 16.19 -4.27 -16.89
C ARG A 98 14.67 -4.42 -16.82
N TYR A 99 14.08 -4.42 -15.62
CA TYR A 99 12.63 -4.52 -15.46
C TYR A 99 12.00 -3.13 -15.59
N ASP A 100 10.97 -3.04 -16.42
CA ASP A 100 10.22 -1.82 -16.69
C ASP A 100 8.92 -1.77 -15.87
N ARG A 101 8.17 -0.68 -16.01
CA ARG A 101 6.90 -0.47 -15.29
C ARG A 101 5.89 -1.58 -15.55
N ALA A 102 5.88 -2.17 -16.75
CA ALA A 102 4.94 -3.22 -17.10
C ALA A 102 5.27 -4.56 -16.41
N ALA A 103 6.55 -4.86 -16.20
CA ALA A 103 7.00 -6.09 -15.56
C ALA A 103 6.99 -6.04 -14.02
N LEU A 104 7.18 -4.87 -13.41
CA LEU A 104 7.33 -4.74 -11.95
C LEU A 104 6.15 -5.27 -11.13
N PRO A 105 4.86 -5.06 -11.49
CA PRO A 105 3.74 -5.60 -10.71
C PRO A 105 3.85 -7.11 -10.49
N GLN A 106 4.23 -7.85 -11.54
CA GLN A 106 4.46 -9.29 -11.45
C GLN A 106 5.64 -9.65 -10.53
N VAL A 107 6.70 -8.83 -10.54
CA VAL A 107 7.84 -9.02 -9.62
C VAL A 107 7.40 -8.81 -8.17
N TRP A 108 6.57 -7.81 -7.90
CA TRP A 108 6.02 -7.55 -6.55
C TRP A 108 5.07 -8.65 -6.08
N ASP A 109 4.30 -9.24 -6.98
CA ASP A 109 3.51 -10.43 -6.67
C ASP A 109 4.40 -11.64 -6.31
N GLU A 110 5.54 -11.80 -6.98
CA GLU A 110 6.52 -12.82 -6.62
C GLU A 110 7.18 -12.56 -5.26
N VAL A 111 7.51 -11.29 -4.95
CA VAL A 111 7.99 -10.90 -3.61
C VAL A 111 6.95 -11.24 -2.55
N ARG A 112 5.69 -10.82 -2.72
CA ARG A 112 4.60 -11.12 -1.77
C ARG A 112 4.43 -12.62 -1.55
N ARG A 113 4.55 -13.42 -2.61
CA ARG A 113 4.48 -14.89 -2.52
C ARG A 113 5.63 -15.46 -1.69
N LYS A 114 6.87 -15.04 -1.97
CA LYS A 114 8.08 -15.49 -1.24
C LYS A 114 8.03 -15.10 0.23
N VAL A 115 7.61 -13.87 0.53
CA VAL A 115 7.44 -13.39 1.91
C VAL A 115 6.32 -14.19 2.61
N GLY A 116 5.19 -14.39 1.95
CA GLY A 116 4.07 -15.19 2.47
C GLY A 116 4.45 -16.65 2.76
N ASP A 117 5.31 -17.26 1.95
CA ASP A 117 5.79 -18.63 2.16
C ASP A 117 6.63 -18.74 3.45
N VAL A 118 7.44 -17.71 3.74
CA VAL A 118 8.32 -17.65 4.93
C VAL A 118 7.60 -17.14 6.17
N GLN A 119 6.45 -16.47 6.03
CA GLN A 119 5.65 -16.00 7.17
C GLN A 119 5.39 -17.09 8.23
N ARG A 120 5.15 -18.33 7.80
CA ARG A 120 4.90 -19.47 8.71
C ARG A 120 6.14 -19.97 9.46
N GLN A 121 7.32 -19.55 9.03
CA GLN A 121 8.60 -19.89 9.64
C GLN A 121 9.06 -18.83 10.65
N LEU A 122 8.39 -17.67 10.67
CA LEU A 122 8.69 -16.62 11.62
C LEU A 122 8.22 -17.01 13.03
N PRO A 123 8.83 -16.45 14.09
CA PRO A 123 8.41 -16.68 15.47
C PRO A 123 6.94 -16.31 15.70
N PRO A 124 6.24 -16.97 16.65
CA PRO A 124 4.83 -16.71 16.92
C PRO A 124 4.52 -15.28 17.42
N GLY A 125 5.53 -14.55 17.89
CA GLY A 125 5.40 -13.13 18.26
C GLY A 125 5.58 -12.16 17.09
N ALA A 126 6.07 -12.62 15.94
CA ALA A 126 6.17 -11.80 14.74
C ALA A 126 4.79 -11.63 14.11
N GLY A 127 4.42 -10.40 13.82
CA GLY A 127 3.20 -10.09 13.09
C GLY A 127 3.32 -10.35 11.59
N PRO A 128 2.28 -10.01 10.82
CA PRO A 128 2.29 -10.19 9.37
C PRO A 128 3.34 -9.28 8.72
N SER A 129 4.11 -9.84 7.79
CA SER A 129 5.00 -9.09 6.90
C SER A 129 4.18 -8.39 5.82
N LEU A 130 4.34 -7.07 5.71
CA LEU A 130 3.66 -6.24 4.73
C LEU A 130 4.65 -5.80 3.65
N VAL A 131 4.36 -6.11 2.39
CA VAL A 131 5.15 -5.64 1.24
C VAL A 131 4.53 -4.32 0.76
N MET A 132 5.29 -3.23 0.85
CA MET A 132 4.95 -1.89 0.43
C MET A 132 5.73 -1.56 -0.85
N ASP A 133 5.06 -1.65 -1.99
CA ASP A 133 5.58 -1.38 -3.34
C ASP A 133 5.14 -0.01 -3.89
N ASP A 134 4.35 0.74 -3.13
CA ASP A 134 3.70 2.02 -3.49
C ASP A 134 4.24 3.23 -2.69
N TYR A 135 5.33 3.06 -1.94
CA TYR A 135 5.77 4.08 -0.96
C TYR A 135 6.34 5.36 -1.59
N GLY A 136 6.67 5.36 -2.88
CA GLY A 136 7.07 6.56 -3.58
C GLY A 136 6.12 6.98 -4.70
N ASP A 137 4.86 6.57 -4.60
CA ASP A 137 3.78 7.20 -5.33
C ASP A 137 3.73 8.71 -5.03
N VAL A 138 3.49 9.52 -6.07
CA VAL A 138 3.40 10.98 -5.95
C VAL A 138 1.96 11.38 -5.61
N TRP A 139 1.80 12.09 -4.49
CA TRP A 139 0.51 12.63 -4.06
C TRP A 139 0.21 13.94 -4.79
N GLY A 140 -0.75 13.92 -5.72
CA GLY A 140 -1.11 15.10 -6.52
C GLY A 140 -2.09 16.08 -5.85
N VAL A 141 -2.86 15.62 -4.86
CA VAL A 141 -3.91 16.43 -4.21
C VAL A 141 -3.92 16.19 -2.71
N PHE A 142 -3.88 17.28 -1.93
CA PHE A 142 -4.02 17.26 -0.49
C PHE A 142 -5.32 17.96 -0.09
N ILE A 143 -6.14 17.27 0.70
CA ILE A 143 -7.42 17.81 1.20
C ILE A 143 -7.38 17.78 2.73
N ALA A 144 -7.58 18.95 3.33
CA ALA A 144 -7.78 19.07 4.77
C ALA A 144 -9.27 19.20 5.07
N ILE A 145 -9.78 18.31 5.92
CA ILE A 145 -11.17 18.36 6.40
C ILE A 145 -11.15 19.02 7.76
N TYR A 146 -11.97 20.07 7.92
CA TYR A 146 -12.04 20.89 9.12
C TYR A 146 -13.49 21.23 9.45
N GLY A 147 -13.81 21.24 10.74
CA GLY A 147 -15.11 21.65 11.26
C GLY A 147 -15.05 21.75 12.78
N PRO A 148 -15.08 22.95 13.39
CA PRO A 148 -14.87 23.13 14.83
C PRO A 148 -16.04 22.59 15.66
N GLU A 149 -17.24 22.48 15.07
CA GLU A 149 -18.43 21.91 15.72
C GLU A 149 -18.46 20.37 15.68
N TYR A 150 -17.53 19.73 14.97
CA TYR A 150 -17.51 18.29 14.76
C TYR A 150 -16.42 17.61 15.58
N SER A 151 -16.74 16.43 16.10
CA SER A 151 -15.76 15.53 16.68
C SER A 151 -14.83 14.96 15.61
N GLN A 152 -13.63 14.55 16.01
CA GLN A 152 -12.69 13.89 15.09
C GLN A 152 -13.25 12.59 14.48
N ALA A 153 -14.14 11.91 15.20
CA ALA A 153 -14.84 10.72 14.72
C ALA A 153 -15.78 11.07 13.56
N GLU A 154 -16.58 12.12 13.69
CA GLU A 154 -17.50 12.58 12.64
C GLU A 154 -16.75 13.09 11.41
N LEU A 155 -15.66 13.83 11.62
CA LEU A 155 -14.78 14.27 10.53
C LEU A 155 -14.17 13.06 9.79
N ARG A 156 -13.76 12.01 10.52
CA ARG A 156 -13.24 10.78 9.94
C ARG A 156 -14.30 10.02 9.14
N GLU A 157 -15.53 9.89 9.64
CA GLU A 157 -16.62 9.25 8.89
C GLU A 157 -16.96 10.03 7.62
N THR A 158 -16.98 11.36 7.71
CA THR A 158 -17.13 12.23 6.53
C THR A 158 -15.99 12.03 5.53
N ALA A 159 -14.75 11.92 6.00
CA ALA A 159 -13.58 11.64 5.16
C ALA A 159 -13.67 10.27 4.46
N LYS A 160 -14.17 9.24 5.16
CA LYS A 160 -14.41 7.91 4.59
C LYS A 160 -15.47 7.94 3.49
N LEU A 161 -16.56 8.68 3.70
CA LEU A 161 -17.58 8.89 2.68
C LEU A 161 -16.99 9.59 1.46
N LEU A 162 -16.26 10.70 1.67
CA LEU A 162 -15.61 11.43 0.59
C LEU A 162 -14.63 10.54 -0.20
N ARG A 163 -13.80 9.75 0.50
CA ARG A 163 -12.92 8.78 -0.15
C ARG A 163 -13.68 7.82 -1.06
N ARG A 164 -14.81 7.28 -0.59
CA ARG A 164 -15.61 6.33 -1.38
C ARG A 164 -16.11 6.95 -2.68
N GLU A 165 -16.58 8.19 -2.63
CA GLU A 165 -17.07 8.90 -3.82
C GLU A 165 -15.92 9.33 -4.75
N LEU A 166 -14.80 9.80 -4.19
CA LEU A 166 -13.64 10.24 -4.98
C LEU A 166 -12.92 9.09 -5.68
N LEU A 167 -12.90 7.88 -5.10
CA LEU A 167 -12.34 6.69 -5.75
C LEU A 167 -13.12 6.26 -7.00
N LEU A 168 -14.33 6.78 -7.23
CA LEU A 168 -15.10 6.52 -8.46
C LEU A 168 -14.73 7.46 -9.60
N VAL A 169 -13.98 8.53 -9.32
CA VAL A 169 -13.55 9.49 -10.34
C VAL A 169 -12.46 8.85 -11.21
N PRO A 170 -12.54 8.96 -12.55
CA PRO A 170 -11.49 8.48 -13.43
C PRO A 170 -10.11 9.01 -13.04
N ASP A 171 -9.09 8.18 -13.17
CA ASP A 171 -7.68 8.46 -12.84
C ASP A 171 -7.34 8.61 -11.35
N VAL A 172 -8.30 8.38 -10.43
CA VAL A 172 -8.01 8.29 -8.99
C VAL A 172 -7.65 6.85 -8.61
N ALA A 173 -6.35 6.60 -8.41
CA ALA A 173 -5.86 5.27 -8.04
C ALA A 173 -5.97 4.97 -6.53
N LYS A 174 -5.64 5.95 -5.67
CA LYS A 174 -5.49 5.76 -4.23
C LYS A 174 -5.79 7.04 -3.44
N ILE A 175 -6.36 6.88 -2.25
CA ILE A 175 -6.60 7.97 -1.29
C ILE A 175 -6.25 7.46 0.11
N ASP A 176 -5.25 8.09 0.74
CA ASP A 176 -4.83 7.79 2.11
C ASP A 176 -5.24 8.88 3.10
N PHE A 177 -5.49 8.47 4.35
CA PHE A 177 -5.79 9.38 5.45
C PHE A 177 -4.54 9.68 6.26
N TRP A 178 -4.27 10.96 6.46
CA TRP A 178 -3.14 11.44 7.25
C TRP A 178 -3.65 12.14 8.52
N GLY A 179 -2.94 11.98 9.64
CA GLY A 179 -3.28 12.65 10.91
C GLY A 179 -4.53 12.12 11.62
N SER A 180 -5.12 11.02 11.14
CA SER A 180 -6.29 10.42 11.79
C SER A 180 -5.87 9.75 13.10
N ARG A 181 -6.56 10.05 14.21
CA ARG A 181 -6.41 9.30 15.45
C ARG A 181 -7.20 8.00 15.35
N GLN A 182 -6.57 6.88 15.71
CA GLN A 182 -7.24 5.59 15.76
C GLN A 182 -8.07 5.51 17.04
N GLU A 183 -9.35 5.19 16.90
CA GLU A 183 -10.22 4.94 18.05
C GLU A 183 -9.85 3.59 18.65
N VAL A 184 -9.64 3.59 19.96
CA VAL A 184 -9.31 2.40 20.74
C VAL A 184 -10.16 2.40 22.01
N VAL A 185 -10.61 1.21 22.41
CA VAL A 185 -11.33 1.02 23.67
C VAL A 185 -10.32 0.56 24.71
N TYR A 186 -10.08 1.41 25.72
CA TYR A 186 -9.26 1.04 26.86
C TYR A 186 -10.12 0.28 27.87
N VAL A 187 -9.65 -0.91 28.26
CA VAL A 187 -10.24 -1.68 29.36
C VAL A 187 -9.32 -1.49 30.56
N GLU A 188 -9.77 -0.70 31.53
CA GLU A 188 -9.00 -0.34 32.73
C GLU A 188 -9.61 -1.02 33.97
N PRO A 189 -9.23 -2.27 34.28
CA PRO A 189 -9.79 -2.97 35.42
C PRO A 189 -9.20 -2.44 36.73
N ASN A 190 -10.02 -2.36 37.78
CA ASN A 190 -9.58 -1.98 39.11
C ASN A 190 -8.79 -3.14 39.76
N ARG A 191 -7.48 -2.94 39.94
CA ARG A 191 -6.55 -3.95 40.46
C ARG A 191 -6.90 -4.42 41.88
N ASP A 192 -7.38 -3.53 42.75
CA ASP A 192 -7.73 -3.87 44.13
C ASP A 192 -8.95 -4.82 44.17
N ARG A 193 -9.97 -4.53 43.36
CA ARG A 193 -11.14 -5.40 43.22
C ARG A 193 -10.79 -6.75 42.60
N MET A 194 -9.93 -6.77 41.59
CA MET A 194 -9.46 -8.02 40.99
C MET A 194 -8.77 -8.92 42.01
N SER A 195 -7.88 -8.33 42.84
CA SER A 195 -7.17 -9.04 43.91
C SER A 195 -8.14 -9.61 44.95
N GLN A 196 -9.13 -8.81 45.39
CA GLN A 196 -10.15 -9.27 46.34
C GLN A 196 -11.04 -10.39 45.81
N LEU A 197 -11.34 -10.37 44.51
CA LEU A 197 -12.18 -11.36 43.84
C LEU A 197 -11.40 -12.57 43.31
N GLY A 198 -10.06 -12.57 43.42
CA GLY A 198 -9.20 -13.63 42.87
C GLY A 198 -9.24 -13.74 41.35
N ILE A 199 -9.57 -12.65 40.64
CA ILE A 199 -9.66 -12.61 39.17
C ILE A 199 -8.32 -12.17 38.60
N SER A 200 -7.74 -12.96 37.70
CA SER A 200 -6.49 -12.61 37.03
C SER A 200 -6.74 -11.74 35.78
N PRO A 201 -5.78 -10.89 35.37
CA PRO A 201 -5.88 -10.14 34.11
C PRO A 201 -6.10 -11.03 32.89
N GLU A 202 -5.45 -12.19 32.86
CA GLU A 202 -5.55 -13.17 31.78
C GLU A 202 -6.97 -13.73 31.67
N GLN A 203 -7.68 -13.92 32.78
CA GLN A 203 -9.09 -14.35 32.76
C GLN A 203 -10.01 -13.31 32.11
N ILE A 204 -9.78 -12.01 32.38
CA ILE A 204 -10.55 -10.93 31.75
C ILE A 204 -10.30 -10.93 30.25
N GLU A 205 -9.02 -11.00 29.85
CA GLU A 205 -8.63 -11.02 28.44
C GLU A 205 -9.24 -12.22 27.70
N GLN A 206 -9.12 -13.42 28.28
CA GLN A 206 -9.68 -14.63 27.70
C GLN A 206 -11.20 -14.54 27.55
N THR A 207 -11.89 -14.04 28.58
CA THR A 207 -13.36 -13.86 28.55
C THR A 207 -13.78 -12.88 27.44
N LEU A 208 -13.06 -11.77 27.28
CA LEU A 208 -13.33 -10.80 26.20
C LEU A 208 -13.11 -11.43 24.83
N ARG A 209 -12.03 -12.21 24.65
CA ARG A 209 -11.77 -12.94 23.40
C ARG A 209 -12.86 -13.95 23.09
N GLU A 210 -13.32 -14.72 24.08
CA GLU A 210 -14.41 -15.70 23.91
C GLU A 210 -15.75 -15.06 23.55
N LYS A 211 -16.02 -13.84 24.03
CA LYS A 211 -17.26 -13.10 23.74
C LYS A 211 -17.22 -12.30 22.44
N ASN A 212 -16.03 -12.07 21.86
CA ASN A 212 -15.86 -11.32 20.62
C ASN A 212 -15.84 -12.21 19.36
N LEU A 213 -16.43 -13.40 19.45
CA LEU A 213 -16.57 -14.31 18.31
C LEU A 213 -17.87 -13.98 17.57
N VAL A 214 -17.76 -13.76 16.25
CA VAL A 214 -18.92 -13.73 15.36
C VAL A 214 -19.43 -15.16 15.25
N ALA A 215 -20.49 -15.48 15.98
CA ALA A 215 -21.16 -16.76 15.88
C ALA A 215 -22.13 -16.75 14.69
N ASP A 216 -22.06 -17.78 13.84
CA ASP A 216 -23.17 -18.11 12.96
C ASP A 216 -24.28 -18.65 13.85
N ALA A 217 -25.30 -17.82 14.11
CA ALA A 217 -26.42 -18.22 14.95
C ALA A 217 -27.38 -19.20 14.23
N GLY A 218 -27.05 -19.54 12.97
CA GLY A 218 -27.60 -20.66 12.24
C GLY A 218 -28.85 -20.28 11.46
N ARG A 219 -29.60 -21.30 11.03
CA ARG A 219 -30.89 -21.10 10.36
C ARG A 219 -31.90 -22.11 10.86
N ILE A 220 -33.10 -21.63 11.15
CA ILE A 220 -34.25 -22.47 11.49
C ILE A 220 -35.21 -22.51 10.32
N GLN A 221 -35.75 -23.69 10.04
CA GLN A 221 -36.80 -23.83 9.05
C GLN A 221 -38.14 -23.46 9.67
N VAL A 222 -38.78 -22.42 9.16
CA VAL A 222 -40.13 -21.99 9.55
C VAL A 222 -41.03 -22.17 8.34
N GLY A 223 -41.81 -23.26 8.33
CA GLY A 223 -42.62 -23.64 7.17
C GLY A 223 -41.75 -24.08 5.99
N SER A 224 -41.89 -23.42 4.83
CA SER A 224 -41.08 -23.69 3.62
C SER A 224 -39.82 -22.83 3.52
N GLU A 225 -39.60 -21.89 4.43
CA GLU A 225 -38.47 -20.94 4.36
C GLU A 225 -37.49 -21.16 5.52
N PHE A 226 -36.22 -20.85 5.26
CA PHE A 226 -35.18 -20.81 6.29
C PHE A 226 -34.99 -19.37 6.76
N VAL A 227 -35.12 -19.16 8.05
CA VAL A 227 -34.86 -17.87 8.70
C VAL A 227 -33.53 -17.99 9.43
N ALA A 228 -32.63 -17.03 9.19
CA ALA A 228 -31.38 -16.92 9.94
C ALA A 228 -31.72 -16.57 11.40
N VAL A 229 -31.11 -17.28 12.35
CA VAL A 229 -31.14 -16.97 13.78
C VAL A 229 -29.82 -16.34 14.15
#